data_AF-A0A1C7MVN3-F1
#
_entry.id   AF-A0A1C7MVN3-F1
#
_cell.length_a   1.000
_cell.length_b   1.000
_cell.length_c   1.000
_cell.angle_alpha   90.00
_cell.angle_beta   90.00
_cell.angle_gamma   90.00
#
_symmetry.space_group_name_H-M   'P 1'
#
loop_
_entity.id
_entity.type
_entity.pdbx_description
1 polymer ?
#
loop_
_entity_poly.entity_id
_entity_poly.type
_entity_poly.pdbx_seq_one_letter_code
_entity_poly.pdbx_strand_id
1 'polypeptide(L)' 'MADNSVIKPTASAPAIDTSNWPLLLKNYDQLNVRTGHYTPIPSGCSPLKRPLDEYVRYGKKNLDKV' A
#
# COMPACT_ATOMS: atom_id res chain seq x y z
N MET A 1 5.69 7.35 -44.16
CA MET A 1 5.67 6.35 -43.07
C MET A 1 5.81 7.12 -41.77
N ALA A 2 4.72 7.28 -41.02
CA ALA A 2 4.74 7.88 -39.69
C ALA A 2 3.57 7.23 -38.92
N ASP A 3 3.86 6.08 -38.35
CA ASP A 3 3.02 5.35 -37.41
C ASP A 3 2.82 6.22 -36.16
N ASN A 4 1.62 6.79 -36.10
CA ASN A 4 1.14 7.61 -35.00
C ASN A 4 1.04 6.72 -33.75
N SER A 5 2.05 6.80 -32.89
CA SER A 5 2.11 6.15 -31.58
C SER A 5 1.10 6.80 -30.63
N VAL A 6 -0.19 6.60 -30.88
CA VAL A 6 -1.29 7.10 -30.05
C VAL A 6 -1.49 6.14 -28.89
N ILE A 7 -1.18 6.60 -27.69
CA ILE A 7 -1.54 5.91 -26.45
C ILE A 7 -3.07 5.94 -26.36
N LYS A 8 -3.71 4.79 -26.58
CA LYS A 8 -5.16 4.65 -26.38
C LYS A 8 -5.46 4.81 -24.88
N PRO A 9 -6.47 5.60 -24.48
CA PRO A 9 -6.85 5.71 -23.09
C PRO A 9 -7.36 4.36 -22.59
N THR A 10 -6.69 3.78 -21.60
CA THR A 10 -7.15 2.57 -20.92
C THR A 10 -8.32 2.95 -20.00
N ALA A 11 -9.49 2.33 -20.24
CA ALA A 11 -10.70 2.54 -19.45
C ALA A 11 -10.57 2.08 -17.99
N SER A 12 -9.61 1.19 -17.71
CA SER A 12 -9.27 0.72 -16.37
C SER A 12 -7.88 1.23 -16.03
N ALA A 13 -7.72 1.77 -14.82
CA ALA A 13 -6.40 1.94 -14.24
C ALA A 13 -5.68 0.57 -14.22
N PRO A 14 -4.37 0.51 -14.53
CA PRO A 14 -3.61 -0.71 -14.35
C PRO A 14 -3.69 -1.15 -12.88
N ALA A 15 -3.74 -2.47 -12.65
CA ALA A 15 -3.67 -3.00 -11.30
C ALA A 15 -2.40 -2.47 -10.63
N ILE A 16 -2.55 -1.82 -9.47
CA ILE A 16 -1.42 -1.35 -8.70
C ILE A 16 -0.68 -2.59 -8.21
N ASP A 17 0.59 -2.74 -8.57
CA ASP A 17 1.42 -3.80 -8.03
C ASP A 17 1.70 -3.50 -6.55
N THR A 18 1.04 -4.24 -5.66
CA THR A 18 1.19 -4.13 -4.21
C THR A 18 2.11 -5.20 -3.61
N SER A 19 2.82 -5.96 -4.45
CA SER A 19 3.72 -7.04 -4.00
C SER A 19 4.89 -6.55 -3.15
N ASN A 20 5.32 -5.31 -3.39
CA ASN A 20 6.42 -4.65 -2.68
C ASN A 20 5.95 -3.82 -1.48
N TRP A 21 4.65 -3.79 -1.18
CA TRP A 21 4.13 -3.02 -0.04
C TRP A 21 4.52 -3.69 1.28
N PRO A 22 4.87 -2.90 2.31
CA PRO A 22 5.41 -3.45 3.55
C PRO A 22 4.32 -4.04 4.45
N LEU A 23 4.72 -5.03 5.25
CA LEU A 23 3.92 -5.59 6.35
C LEU A 23 2.56 -6.12 5.87
N LEU A 24 1.48 -5.73 6.55
CA LEU A 24 0.11 -6.19 6.30
C LEU A 24 -0.47 -5.70 4.97
N LEU A 25 0.18 -4.72 4.32
CA LEU A 25 -0.28 -4.17 3.06
C LEU A 25 0.31 -4.89 1.84
N LYS A 26 1.16 -5.90 2.04
CA LYS A 26 1.70 -6.74 0.98
C LYS A 26 0.58 -7.52 0.28
N ASN A 27 0.55 -7.48 -1.04
CA ASN A 27 -0.46 -8.17 -1.86
C ASN A 27 -1.90 -7.74 -1.54
N TYR A 28 -2.09 -6.46 -1.22
CA TYR A 28 -3.41 -5.87 -0.96
C TYR A 28 -4.41 -6.09 -2.10
N ASP A 29 -3.94 -6.21 -3.34
CA ASP A 29 -4.75 -6.52 -4.53
C ASP A 29 -5.46 -7.88 -4.47
N GLN A 30 -4.94 -8.83 -3.68
CA GLN A 30 -5.53 -10.16 -3.51
C GLN A 30 -6.71 -10.19 -2.53
N LEU A 31 -7.04 -9.06 -1.89
CA LEU A 31 -8.16 -8.96 -0.96
C LEU A 31 -9.49 -8.79 -1.71
N ASN A 32 -10.55 -9.41 -1.19
CA ASN A 32 -11.91 -9.24 -1.72
C ASN A 32 -12.39 -7.80 -1.51
N VAL A 33 -12.73 -7.10 -2.61
CA VAL A 33 -13.20 -5.72 -2.56
C VAL A 33 -14.72 -5.68 -2.39
N ARG A 34 -15.19 -5.11 -1.27
CA ARG A 34 -16.62 -4.87 -1.04
C ARG A 34 -17.10 -3.55 -1.64
N THR A 35 -16.28 -2.50 -1.60
CA THR A 35 -16.59 -1.17 -2.13
C THR A 35 -15.29 -0.45 -2.50
N GLY A 36 -15.21 0.13 -3.70
CA GLY A 36 -14.00 0.83 -4.18
C GLY A 36 -13.91 2.31 -3.77
N HIS A 37 -14.83 2.81 -2.96
CA HIS A 37 -15.00 4.23 -2.68
C HIS A 37 -15.19 4.44 -1.18
N TYR A 38 -14.35 5.30 -0.59
CA TYR A 38 -14.50 5.81 0.77
C TYR A 38 -13.81 7.17 0.85
N THR A 39 -14.15 7.99 1.85
CA THR A 39 -13.46 9.27 2.09
C THR A 39 -12.35 9.05 3.12
N PRO A 40 -11.06 9.16 2.75
CA PRO A 40 -9.98 8.97 3.71
C PRO A 40 -10.01 10.06 4.78
N ILE A 41 -9.94 9.65 6.04
CA ILE A 41 -9.83 10.55 7.19
C ILE A 41 -8.33 10.71 7.51
N PRO A 42 -7.81 11.93 7.76
CA PRO A 42 -6.38 12.18 7.97
C PRO A 42 -5.85 11.74 9.35
N SER A 43 -6.49 10.76 9.98
CA SER A 43 -6.14 10.24 11.31
C SER A 43 -5.24 9.00 11.22
N GLY A 44 -4.18 8.98 12.01
CA GLY A 44 -3.26 7.85 12.09
C GLY A 44 -2.18 7.86 11.00
N CYS A 45 -1.42 6.78 10.91
CA CYS A 45 -0.31 6.65 9.97
C CYS A 45 0.02 5.17 9.68
N SER A 46 0.73 4.92 8.57
CA SER A 46 1.21 3.58 8.26
C SER A 46 2.27 3.13 9.28
N PRO A 47 2.43 1.81 9.53
CA PRO A 47 3.29 1.34 10.62
C PRO A 47 4.75 1.82 10.58
N LEU A 48 5.30 2.05 9.39
CA LEU A 48 6.68 2.53 9.20
C LEU A 48 6.82 4.06 9.27
N LYS A 49 5.71 4.80 9.35
CA LYS A 49 5.67 6.27 9.44
C LYS A 49 5.19 6.78 10.80
N ARG A 50 5.09 5.90 11.81
CA ARG A 50 4.66 6.28 13.16
C ARG A 50 5.67 7.19 13.84
N PRO A 51 5.22 8.14 14.69
CA PRO A 51 6.10 8.81 15.65
C PRO A 51 6.89 7.81 16.50
N LEU A 52 8.10 8.18 16.89
CA LEU A 52 9.04 7.26 17.54
C LEU A 52 8.48 6.67 18.84
N ASP A 53 7.76 7.48 19.63
CA ASP A 53 7.17 7.06 20.89
C ASP A 53 6.08 6.00 20.66
N GLU A 54 5.18 6.21 19.69
CA GLU A 54 4.17 5.22 19.29
C GLU A 54 4.81 3.97 18.67
N TYR A 55 5.86 4.14 17.86
CA TYR A 55 6.58 3.05 17.22
C TYR A 55 7.21 2.11 18.27
N VAL A 56 7.77 2.66 19.35
CA VAL A 56 8.29 1.88 20.47
C VAL A 56 7.18 1.25 21.29
N ARG A 57 6.11 1.99 21.61
CA ARG A 57 4.96 1.49 22.39
C ARG A 57 4.29 0.27 21.73
N TYR A 58 4.11 0.28 20.42
CA TYR A 58 3.52 -0.82 19.65
C TYR A 58 4.55 -1.72 18.96
N GLY A 59 5.84 -1.50 19.22
CA GLY A 59 6.94 -2.23 18.61
C GLY A 59 7.10 -3.64 19.19
N LYS A 60 7.72 -4.53 18.40
CA LYS A 60 8.17 -5.85 18.85
C LYS A 60 9.67 -5.96 18.60
N LYS A 61 10.41 -6.49 19.57
CA LYS A 61 11.84 -6.79 19.43
C LYS A 61 12.02 -8.30 19.32
N ASN A 62 12.58 -8.75 18.20
CA ASN A 62 13.02 -10.13 18.05
C ASN A 62 14.38 -10.27 18.73
N LEU A 63 14.38 -10.59 20.02
CA LEU A 63 15.58 -10.79 20.82
C LEU A 63 15.95 -12.26 20.79
N ASP A 64 17.14 -12.56 20.26
CA ASP A 64 17.78 -13.85 20.46
C ASP A 64 18.68 -13.75 21.68
N LYS A 65 18.31 -14.43 22.76
CA LYS A 65 19.10 -14.46 23.98
C LYS A 65 20.00 -15.70 23.92
N VAL A 66 21.27 -15.47 23.61
CA VAL A 66 22.34 -16.45 23.83
C VAL A 66 22.54 -16.67 25.33
#